data_AF-A2FPM1-F1
#
_entry.id   AF-A2FPM1-F1
#
_cell.length_a   1.000
_cell.length_b   1.000
_cell.length_c   1.000
_cell.angle_alpha   90.00
_cell.angle_beta   90.00
_cell.angle_gamma   90.00
#
_symmetry.space_group_name_H-M   'P 1'
#
loop_
_entity.id
_entity.type
_entity.pdbx_description
1 polymer ?
#
loop_
_entity_poly.entity_id
_entity_poly.type
_entity_poly.pdbx_seq_one_letter_code
_entity_poly.pdbx_strand_id
1 'polypeptide(L)'
;MSDIDLEYDKLMPMYQDYHDTYTALYRLHTYDEDELLQIYQMVKTNLIDKNVFMPYQILEQISKIFKYNNRYLKSYWFIFKKIYEEYKPEKIDNISTAFNYFVYQEYGTILSFRKKPRFKYMDNLSINIHEENNIFSAIMYDDVKSFIGFTQNDNFNESQQLCTRYLYPHKKYQRQSDVYSFIEPYCYLYPQMDFFFFD
;
A
#
# COMPACT_ATOMS: atom_id res chain seq x y z
N MET A 1 -1.36 -41.19 -0.59
CA MET A 1 -0.85 -39.94 -1.19
C MET A 1 -1.10 -40.04 -2.67
N SER A 2 -1.84 -39.10 -3.22
CA SER A 2 -2.10 -39.07 -4.66
C SER A 2 -0.85 -38.58 -5.40
N ASP A 3 -0.69 -38.93 -6.68
CA ASP A 3 0.46 -38.46 -7.49
C ASP A 3 0.53 -36.92 -7.54
N ILE A 4 -0.61 -36.24 -7.38
CA ILE A 4 -0.73 -34.77 -7.31
C ILE A 4 -0.06 -34.21 -6.04
N ASP A 5 -0.20 -34.89 -4.90
CA ASP A 5 0.42 -34.46 -3.63
C ASP A 5 1.96 -34.55 -3.71
N LEU A 6 2.46 -35.59 -4.39
CA LEU A 6 3.89 -35.85 -4.60
C LEU A 6 4.56 -34.86 -5.57
N GLU A 7 3.78 -34.27 -6.48
CA GLU A 7 4.24 -33.24 -7.41
C GLU A 7 4.23 -31.85 -6.75
N TYR A 8 3.24 -31.57 -5.89
CA TYR A 8 3.15 -30.35 -5.09
C TYR A 8 4.35 -30.20 -4.13
N ASP A 9 4.68 -31.26 -3.39
CA ASP A 9 5.80 -31.26 -2.42
C ASP A 9 7.17 -31.00 -3.07
N LYS A 10 7.32 -31.29 -4.37
CA LYS A 10 8.54 -31.03 -5.13
C LYS A 10 8.59 -29.62 -5.70
N LEU A 11 7.46 -29.07 -6.12
CA LEU A 11 7.37 -27.73 -6.71
C LEU A 11 7.47 -26.64 -5.66
N MET A 12 6.88 -26.84 -4.47
CA MET A 12 6.78 -25.80 -3.44
C MET A 12 8.15 -25.22 -3.01
N PRO A 13 9.20 -26.04 -2.75
CA PRO A 13 10.52 -25.51 -2.40
C PRO A 13 11.18 -24.70 -3.53
N MET A 14 10.87 -25.01 -4.80
CA MET A 14 11.47 -24.32 -5.96
C MET A 14 10.96 -22.87 -6.09
N TYR A 15 9.78 -22.58 -5.55
CA TYR A 15 9.16 -21.25 -5.55
C TYR A 15 9.19 -20.57 -4.18
N GLN A 16 9.91 -21.13 -3.22
CA GLN A 16 9.97 -20.60 -1.86
C GLN A 16 10.45 -19.15 -1.83
N ASP A 17 11.54 -18.85 -2.53
CA ASP A 17 12.08 -17.49 -2.63
C ASP A 17 11.06 -16.48 -3.19
N TYR A 18 10.26 -16.89 -4.18
CA TYR A 18 9.18 -16.07 -4.73
C TYR A 18 8.09 -15.85 -3.68
N HIS A 19 7.65 -16.93 -3.02
CA HIS A 19 6.60 -16.89 -2.01
C HIS A 19 6.98 -16.03 -0.82
N ASP A 20 8.21 -16.17 -0.32
CA ASP A 20 8.72 -15.46 0.85
C ASP A 20 8.87 -13.97 0.54
N THR A 21 9.38 -13.61 -0.64
CA THR A 21 9.47 -12.21 -1.09
C THR A 21 8.10 -11.55 -1.17
N TYR A 22 7.09 -12.22 -1.76
CA TYR A 22 5.74 -11.65 -1.80
C TYR A 22 5.08 -11.61 -0.44
N THR A 23 5.31 -12.61 0.41
CA THR A 23 4.83 -12.61 1.79
C THR A 23 5.37 -11.39 2.55
N ALA A 24 6.66 -11.09 2.41
CA ALA A 24 7.28 -9.91 3.00
C ALA A 24 6.66 -8.59 2.49
N LEU A 25 6.38 -8.48 1.18
CA LEU A 25 5.72 -7.29 0.61
C LEU A 25 4.26 -7.12 1.07
N TYR A 26 3.47 -8.19 1.06
CA TYR A 26 2.06 -8.14 1.44
C TYR A 26 1.84 -7.97 2.95
N ARG A 27 2.76 -8.50 3.77
CA ARG A 27 2.73 -8.40 5.23
C ARG A 27 3.67 -7.33 5.78
N LEU A 28 4.11 -6.38 4.95
CA LEU A 28 5.02 -5.33 5.37
C LEU A 28 4.42 -4.56 6.57
N HIS A 29 5.13 -4.46 7.67
CA HIS A 29 4.60 -3.81 8.88
C HIS A 29 5.65 -3.00 9.65
N THR A 30 6.66 -2.51 8.93
CA THR A 30 7.82 -1.81 9.49
C THR A 30 8.04 -0.45 8.84
N TYR A 31 8.65 0.46 9.60
CA TYR A 31 9.20 1.73 9.12
C TYR A 31 10.72 1.79 9.25
N ASP A 32 11.34 0.73 9.78
CA ASP A 32 12.78 0.65 9.97
C ASP A 32 13.49 0.55 8.62
N GLU A 33 14.44 1.45 8.36
CA GLU A 33 15.08 1.52 7.04
C GLU A 33 15.93 0.28 6.72
N ASP A 34 16.53 -0.37 7.73
CA ASP A 34 17.34 -1.56 7.53
C ASP A 34 16.46 -2.76 7.15
N GLU A 35 15.33 -2.94 7.83
CA GLU A 35 14.33 -3.96 7.46
C GLU A 35 13.75 -3.70 6.06
N LEU A 36 13.46 -2.45 5.72
CA LEU A 36 12.97 -2.10 4.37
C LEU A 36 14.03 -2.35 3.30
N LEU A 37 15.30 -2.11 3.61
CA LEU A 37 16.40 -2.43 2.72
C LEU A 37 16.50 -3.94 2.49
N GLN A 38 16.31 -4.76 3.53
CA GLN A 38 16.27 -6.22 3.40
C GLN A 38 15.13 -6.68 2.47
N ILE A 39 13.92 -6.13 2.63
CA ILE A 39 12.79 -6.46 1.74
C ILE A 39 13.11 -6.05 0.29
N TYR A 40 13.70 -4.88 0.07
CA TYR A 40 14.15 -4.46 -1.26
C TYR A 40 15.19 -5.44 -1.85
N GLN A 41 16.17 -5.89 -1.06
CA GLN A 41 17.15 -6.87 -1.53
C GLN A 41 16.50 -8.21 -1.88
N MET A 42 15.53 -8.69 -1.08
CA MET A 42 14.75 -9.89 -1.39
C MET A 42 14.01 -9.74 -2.73
N VAL A 43 13.40 -8.59 -2.99
CA VAL A 43 12.75 -8.29 -4.26
C VAL A 43 13.74 -8.33 -5.42
N LYS A 44 14.87 -7.65 -5.27
CA LYS A 44 15.91 -7.59 -6.29
C LYS A 44 16.46 -8.98 -6.61
N THR A 45 16.99 -9.68 -5.61
CA THR A 45 17.66 -10.98 -5.81
C THR A 45 16.70 -12.08 -6.24
N ASN A 46 15.50 -12.15 -5.65
CA ASN A 46 14.60 -13.27 -5.92
C ASN A 46 13.70 -13.08 -7.13
N LEU A 47 13.41 -11.83 -7.53
CA LEU A 47 12.46 -11.56 -8.62
C LEU A 47 13.12 -10.91 -9.83
N ILE A 48 13.98 -9.92 -9.64
CA ILE A 48 14.55 -9.13 -10.75
C ILE A 48 15.80 -9.82 -11.30
N ASP A 49 16.80 -10.11 -10.46
CA ASP A 49 18.08 -10.69 -10.89
C ASP A 49 17.91 -12.11 -11.46
N LYS A 50 16.91 -12.85 -10.96
CA LYS A 50 16.50 -14.15 -11.51
C LYS A 50 15.66 -14.05 -12.79
N ASN A 51 15.40 -12.85 -13.29
CA ASN A 51 14.57 -12.57 -14.48
C ASN A 51 13.14 -13.13 -14.38
N VAL A 52 12.58 -13.24 -13.17
CA VAL A 52 11.18 -13.66 -12.97
C VAL A 52 10.24 -12.52 -13.36
N PHE A 53 10.61 -11.29 -13.01
CA PHE A 53 9.89 -10.07 -13.38
C PHE A 53 10.84 -8.97 -13.80
N MET A 54 10.39 -8.15 -14.74
CA MET A 54 11.03 -6.89 -15.07
C MET A 54 10.79 -5.85 -13.97
N PRO A 55 11.71 -4.90 -13.72
CA PRO A 55 11.56 -3.89 -12.68
C PRO A 55 10.24 -3.11 -12.75
N TYR A 56 9.78 -2.77 -13.97
CA TYR A 56 8.52 -2.04 -14.14
C TYR A 56 7.29 -2.85 -13.66
N GLN A 57 7.32 -4.18 -13.77
CA GLN A 57 6.23 -5.06 -13.31
C GLN A 57 6.18 -5.10 -11.78
N ILE A 58 7.34 -5.11 -11.11
CA ILE A 58 7.42 -5.04 -9.65
C ILE A 58 6.91 -3.69 -9.14
N LEU A 59 7.34 -2.59 -9.75
CA LEU A 59 6.85 -1.25 -9.42
C LEU A 59 5.33 -1.12 -9.63
N GLU A 60 4.80 -1.69 -10.71
CA GLU A 60 3.35 -1.76 -10.94
C GLU A 60 2.63 -2.46 -9.77
N GLN A 61 3.16 -3.59 -9.31
CA GLN A 61 2.56 -4.37 -8.24
C GLN A 61 2.63 -3.65 -6.88
N ILE A 62 3.79 -3.12 -6.50
CA ILE A 62 3.95 -2.32 -5.27
C ILE A 62 2.95 -1.15 -5.27
N SER A 63 2.80 -0.47 -6.42
CA SER A 63 1.86 0.63 -6.57
C SER A 63 0.39 0.24 -6.37
N LYS A 64 0.05 -1.06 -6.39
CA LYS A 64 -1.31 -1.58 -6.14
C LYS A 64 -1.45 -2.17 -4.74
N ILE A 65 -0.44 -2.88 -4.24
CA ILE A 65 -0.47 -3.59 -2.96
C ILE A 65 -0.66 -2.62 -1.79
N PHE A 66 -0.02 -1.45 -1.83
CA PHE A 66 -0.06 -0.49 -0.73
C PHE A 66 -1.49 -0.13 -0.28
N LYS A 67 -2.48 -0.17 -1.19
CA LYS A 67 -3.87 0.21 -0.87
C LYS A 67 -4.51 -0.69 0.18
N TYR A 68 -4.05 -1.93 0.27
CA TYR A 68 -4.53 -2.93 1.22
C TYR A 68 -3.74 -2.92 2.54
N ASN A 69 -2.72 -2.07 2.63
CA ASN A 69 -1.87 -1.93 3.80
C ASN A 69 -1.31 -0.50 3.89
N ASN A 70 -2.21 0.47 3.72
CA ASN A 70 -1.83 1.86 3.43
C ASN A 70 -1.24 2.61 4.62
N ARG A 71 -1.38 2.06 5.84
CA ARG A 71 -0.63 2.47 7.04
C ARG A 71 0.87 2.57 6.77
N TYR A 72 1.39 1.65 5.95
CA TYR A 72 2.81 1.61 5.61
C TYR A 72 3.12 2.21 4.24
N LEU A 73 2.32 3.18 3.76
CA LEU A 73 2.58 3.83 2.47
C LEU A 73 4.02 4.37 2.37
N LYS A 74 4.54 5.00 3.43
CA LYS A 74 5.92 5.51 3.47
C LYS A 74 6.94 4.40 3.15
N SER A 75 6.74 3.23 3.75
CA SER A 75 7.58 2.06 3.58
C SER A 75 7.48 1.46 2.17
N TYR A 76 6.26 1.35 1.62
CA TYR A 76 6.07 0.95 0.22
C TYR A 76 6.71 1.94 -0.76
N TRP A 77 6.60 3.24 -0.47
CA TRP A 77 7.23 4.29 -1.26
C TRP A 77 8.76 4.20 -1.21
N PHE A 78 9.34 3.93 -0.04
CA PHE A 78 10.77 3.70 0.11
C PHE A 78 11.27 2.57 -0.80
N ILE A 79 10.64 1.40 -0.72
CA ILE A 79 11.01 0.24 -1.56
C ILE A 79 10.84 0.56 -3.05
N PHE A 80 9.72 1.20 -3.42
CA PHE A 80 9.48 1.65 -4.79
C PHE A 80 10.58 2.58 -5.29
N LYS A 81 10.98 3.57 -4.50
CA LYS A 81 12.05 4.52 -4.86
C LYS A 81 13.36 3.79 -5.11
N LYS A 82 13.77 2.88 -4.22
CA LYS A 82 15.01 2.10 -4.40
C LYS A 82 15.05 1.39 -5.74
N ILE A 83 13.96 0.70 -6.10
CA ILE A 83 13.86 -0.02 -7.38
C ILE A 83 13.81 0.98 -8.56
N TYR A 84 13.04 2.06 -8.45
CA TYR A 84 12.93 3.04 -9.53
C TYR A 84 14.25 3.78 -9.79
N GLU A 85 14.98 4.19 -8.76
CA GLU A 85 16.24 4.91 -8.88
C GLU A 85 17.36 4.05 -9.46
N GLU A 86 17.34 2.74 -9.16
CA GLU A 86 18.31 1.78 -9.69
C GLU A 86 18.04 1.43 -11.16
N TYR A 87 16.80 1.07 -11.50
CA TYR A 87 16.47 0.53 -12.83
C TYR A 87 15.89 1.56 -13.80
N LYS A 88 15.38 2.70 -13.30
CA LYS A 88 14.86 3.85 -14.06
C LYS A 88 13.96 3.51 -15.26
N PRO A 89 12.91 2.69 -15.09
CA PRO A 89 12.00 2.39 -16.19
C PRO A 89 11.28 3.66 -16.67
N GLU A 90 11.23 3.86 -17.98
CA GLU A 90 10.64 5.07 -18.59
C GLU A 90 9.11 5.11 -18.42
N LYS A 91 8.47 3.94 -18.46
CA LYS A 91 7.02 3.79 -18.43
C LYS A 91 6.57 2.56 -17.65
N ILE A 92 5.39 2.68 -17.03
CA ILE A 92 4.72 1.62 -16.26
C ILE A 92 3.24 1.63 -16.63
N ASP A 93 2.72 0.51 -17.13
CA ASP A 93 1.36 0.40 -17.71
C ASP A 93 0.25 0.77 -16.73
N ASN A 94 0.08 -0.03 -15.68
CA ASN A 94 -1.00 0.18 -14.70
C ASN A 94 -0.48 0.66 -13.34
N ILE A 95 0.48 1.59 -13.35
CA ILE A 95 0.88 2.29 -12.13
C ILE A 95 -0.34 2.97 -11.51
N SER A 96 -0.50 2.86 -10.18
CA SER A 96 -1.58 3.55 -9.50
C SER A 96 -1.45 5.07 -9.61
N THR A 97 -2.59 5.77 -9.63
CA THR A 97 -2.60 7.23 -9.71
C THR A 97 -1.81 7.89 -8.57
N ALA A 98 -1.85 7.31 -7.36
CA ALA A 98 -1.11 7.81 -6.21
C ALA A 98 0.41 7.74 -6.44
N PHE A 99 0.94 6.58 -6.81
CA PHE A 99 2.39 6.44 -7.06
C PHE A 99 2.86 7.23 -8.27
N ASN A 100 2.06 7.31 -9.33
CA ASN A 100 2.39 8.15 -10.48
C ASN A 100 2.43 9.65 -10.09
N TYR A 101 1.58 10.09 -9.16
CA TYR A 101 1.62 11.44 -8.59
C TYR A 101 2.86 11.64 -7.71
N PHE A 102 3.20 10.68 -6.85
CA PHE A 102 4.40 10.77 -6.01
C PHE A 102 5.69 10.84 -6.84
N VAL A 103 5.80 10.05 -7.92
CA VAL A 103 6.92 10.15 -8.86
C VAL A 103 6.95 11.52 -9.55
N TYR A 104 5.79 12.06 -9.93
CA TYR A 104 5.73 13.39 -10.53
C TYR A 104 6.15 14.49 -9.55
N GLN A 105 5.75 14.41 -8.28
CA GLN A 105 6.16 15.37 -7.24
C GLN A 105 7.67 15.28 -6.96
N GLU A 106 8.21 14.07 -6.83
CA GLU A 106 9.61 13.84 -6.48
C GLU A 106 10.58 14.11 -7.65
N TYR A 107 10.23 13.67 -8.86
CA TYR A 107 11.14 13.63 -10.02
C TYR A 107 10.63 14.42 -11.24
N GLY A 108 9.47 15.07 -11.18
CA GLY A 108 8.88 15.79 -12.31
C GLY A 108 8.43 14.92 -13.48
N THR A 109 8.38 13.59 -13.30
CA THR A 109 8.19 12.60 -14.39
C THR A 109 6.85 11.88 -14.29
N ILE A 110 6.25 11.57 -15.44
CA ILE A 110 5.01 10.79 -15.53
C ILE A 110 5.33 9.40 -16.12
N LEU A 111 5.17 8.35 -15.31
CA LEU A 111 5.47 6.97 -15.70
C LEU A 111 4.30 6.28 -16.39
N SER A 112 3.06 6.72 -16.15
CA SER A 112 1.92 6.10 -16.84
C SER A 112 1.98 6.30 -18.36
N PHE A 113 1.54 5.30 -19.12
CA PHE A 113 1.32 5.43 -20.58
C PHE A 113 0.13 6.35 -20.92
N ARG A 114 -0.79 6.54 -19.98
CA ARG A 114 -1.92 7.47 -20.16
C ARG A 114 -1.42 8.91 -20.20
N LYS A 115 -1.86 9.67 -21.20
CA LYS A 115 -1.50 11.08 -21.42
C LYS A 115 -2.06 11.94 -20.28
N LYS A 116 -1.23 12.17 -19.26
CA LYS A 116 -1.42 13.09 -18.12
C LYS A 116 -2.61 12.73 -17.21
N PRO A 117 -2.40 11.98 -16.12
CA PRO A 117 -3.38 11.90 -15.04
C PRO A 117 -3.81 13.30 -14.58
N ARG A 118 -5.07 13.43 -14.17
CA ARG A 118 -5.64 14.71 -13.69
C ARG A 118 -5.14 15.02 -12.26
N PHE A 119 -3.87 15.38 -12.14
CA PHE A 119 -3.22 15.71 -10.87
C PHE A 119 -3.81 16.94 -10.17
N LYS A 120 -4.53 17.81 -10.90
CA LYS A 120 -5.25 18.98 -10.36
C LYS A 120 -6.21 18.66 -9.19
N TYR A 121 -6.60 17.40 -9.03
CA TYR A 121 -7.47 16.95 -7.93
C TYR A 121 -6.72 16.14 -6.87
N MET A 122 -5.40 16.26 -6.80
CA MET A 122 -4.52 15.46 -5.94
C MET A 122 -3.66 16.30 -5.00
N ASP A 123 -3.88 17.61 -4.91
CA ASP A 123 -3.06 18.53 -4.10
C ASP A 123 -3.07 18.20 -2.60
N ASN A 124 -4.07 17.46 -2.13
CA ASN A 124 -4.16 16.98 -0.74
C ASN A 124 -3.58 15.57 -0.55
N LEU A 125 -3.03 14.95 -1.60
CA LEU A 125 -2.46 13.60 -1.53
C LEU A 125 -1.01 13.67 -1.03
N SER A 126 -0.79 13.26 0.22
CA SER A 126 0.54 13.18 0.80
C SER A 126 0.98 11.74 1.04
N ILE A 127 2.28 11.47 0.92
CA ILE A 127 2.90 10.23 1.42
C ILE A 127 2.78 10.16 2.95
N ASN A 128 2.70 11.33 3.59
CA ASN A 128 2.43 11.48 5.02
C ASN A 128 0.92 11.58 5.27
N ILE A 129 0.16 10.55 4.86
CA ILE A 129 -1.32 10.57 4.86
C ILE A 129 -1.91 10.98 6.23
N HIS A 130 -1.18 10.74 7.32
CA HIS A 130 -1.69 10.84 8.69
C HIS A 130 -0.74 11.53 9.67
N GLU A 131 0.12 12.45 9.21
CA GLU A 131 0.90 13.31 10.13
C GLU A 131 0.03 14.32 10.90
N GLU A 132 -1.22 14.52 10.47
CA GLU A 132 -2.18 15.32 11.21
C GLU A 132 -2.80 14.51 12.35
N ASN A 133 -2.76 15.07 13.57
CA ASN A 133 -3.49 14.56 14.74
C ASN A 133 -5.01 14.70 14.51
N ASN A 134 -5.59 13.79 13.74
CA ASN A 134 -7.01 13.70 13.48
C ASN A 134 -7.53 12.29 13.81
N ILE A 135 -8.85 12.14 13.87
CA ILE A 135 -9.45 10.87 14.25
C ILE A 135 -9.05 9.70 13.32
N PHE A 136 -8.77 9.96 12.04
CA PHE A 136 -8.33 8.91 11.11
C PHE A 136 -6.91 8.42 11.41
N SER A 137 -6.01 9.28 11.89
CA SER A 137 -4.69 8.84 12.35
C SER A 137 -4.79 8.05 13.65
N ALA A 138 -5.66 8.46 14.58
CA ALA A 138 -5.95 7.68 15.78
C ALA A 138 -6.46 6.27 15.46
N ILE A 139 -7.39 6.15 14.50
CA ILE A 139 -7.91 4.87 13.98
C ILE A 139 -6.79 4.01 13.39
N MET A 140 -5.95 4.59 12.52
CA MET A 140 -4.93 3.86 11.79
C MET A 140 -3.80 3.32 12.69
N TYR A 141 -3.44 4.07 13.73
CA TYR A 141 -2.36 3.73 14.66
C TYR A 141 -2.85 3.07 15.94
N ASP A 142 -4.14 2.77 16.04
CA ASP A 142 -4.77 2.17 17.23
C ASP A 142 -4.54 3.01 18.51
N ASP A 143 -4.55 4.35 18.36
CA ASP A 143 -4.46 5.28 19.48
C ASP A 143 -5.84 5.48 20.09
N VAL A 144 -6.23 4.52 20.93
CA VAL A 144 -7.53 4.50 21.63
C VAL A 144 -7.75 5.79 22.44
N LYS A 145 -6.70 6.34 23.05
CA LYS A 145 -6.81 7.54 23.89
C LYS A 145 -7.18 8.76 23.05
N SER A 146 -6.48 8.98 21.94
CA SER A 146 -6.78 10.08 21.04
C SER A 146 -8.15 9.90 20.39
N PHE A 147 -8.50 8.67 19.99
CA PHE A 147 -9.82 8.35 19.43
C PHE A 147 -10.95 8.76 20.39
N ILE A 148 -10.90 8.34 21.66
CA ILE A 148 -11.88 8.74 22.68
C ILE A 148 -11.95 10.26 22.80
N GLY A 149 -10.79 10.93 22.87
CA GLY A 149 -10.73 12.39 22.93
C GLY A 149 -11.40 13.10 21.74
N PHE A 150 -11.29 12.55 20.52
CA PHE A 150 -11.99 13.09 19.35
C PHE A 150 -13.51 12.89 19.44
N THR A 151 -13.97 11.71 19.88
CA THR A 151 -15.41 11.41 19.96
C THR A 151 -16.16 12.17 21.05
N GLN A 152 -15.45 12.62 22.10
CA GLN A 152 -16.02 13.39 23.20
C GLN A 152 -16.01 14.91 22.96
N ASN A 153 -15.43 15.38 21.85
CA ASN A 153 -15.42 16.80 21.51
C ASN A 153 -16.82 17.23 21.02
N ASP A 154 -17.34 18.35 21.51
CA ASP A 154 -18.65 18.89 21.09
C ASP A 154 -18.73 19.16 19.57
N ASN A 155 -17.59 19.36 18.91
CA ASN A 155 -17.49 19.54 17.45
C ASN A 155 -17.31 18.22 16.68
N PHE A 156 -17.40 17.07 17.34
CA PHE A 156 -17.30 15.78 16.68
C PHE A 156 -18.43 15.61 15.67
N ASN A 157 -18.06 15.28 14.43
CA ASN A 157 -19.01 15.00 13.37
C ASN A 157 -18.99 13.50 13.03
N GLU A 158 -20.00 12.76 13.50
CA GLU A 158 -20.20 11.34 13.21
C GLU A 158 -20.36 11.03 11.71
N SER A 159 -20.74 12.03 10.91
CA SER A 159 -20.88 11.92 9.46
C SER A 159 -19.62 12.36 8.71
N GLN A 160 -18.51 12.65 9.41
CA GLN A 160 -17.25 13.00 8.76
C GLN A 160 -16.75 11.83 7.90
N GLN A 161 -16.36 12.17 6.67
CA GLN A 161 -15.95 11.21 5.66
C GLN A 161 -14.51 11.45 5.25
N LEU A 162 -13.74 10.38 5.08
CA LEU A 162 -12.40 10.46 4.51
C LEU A 162 -12.49 10.32 2.98
N CYS A 163 -12.24 11.42 2.28
CA CYS A 163 -12.18 11.45 0.81
C CYS A 163 -10.77 11.13 0.31
N THR A 164 -10.36 9.86 0.35
CA THR A 164 -9.02 9.41 -0.07
C THR A 164 -9.10 8.35 -1.18
N ARG A 165 -9.80 8.71 -2.26
CA ARG A 165 -10.01 7.89 -3.48
C ARG A 165 -8.79 7.11 -3.97
N TYR A 166 -7.60 7.69 -3.84
CA TYR A 166 -6.39 7.11 -4.41
C TYR A 166 -5.59 6.23 -3.44
N LEU A 167 -5.89 6.27 -2.13
CA LEU A 167 -5.12 5.60 -1.09
C LEU A 167 -5.77 4.32 -0.55
N TYR A 168 -7.03 4.09 -0.90
CA TYR A 168 -7.82 2.95 -0.44
C TYR A 168 -8.37 2.16 -1.65
N PRO A 169 -8.72 0.87 -1.48
CA PRO A 169 -9.23 0.04 -2.57
C PRO A 169 -10.61 0.49 -3.04
N HIS A 170 -10.79 0.72 -4.35
CA HIS A 170 -12.07 1.17 -4.89
C HIS A 170 -13.16 0.11 -4.66
N LYS A 171 -14.29 0.52 -4.09
CA LYS A 171 -15.47 -0.36 -3.97
C LYS A 171 -16.05 -0.58 -5.36
N LYS A 172 -16.11 -1.82 -5.83
CA LYS A 172 -16.61 -2.16 -7.19
C LYS A 172 -18.07 -1.74 -7.44
N TYR A 173 -18.86 -1.43 -6.40
CA TYR A 173 -20.31 -1.26 -6.51
C TYR A 173 -20.84 0.14 -6.16
N GLN A 174 -20.00 1.11 -5.78
CA GLN A 174 -20.49 2.46 -5.43
C GLN A 174 -20.21 3.44 -6.58
N ARG A 175 -21.29 3.86 -7.26
CA ARG A 175 -21.26 4.79 -8.40
C ARG A 175 -21.09 6.27 -8.00
N GLN A 176 -21.06 6.58 -6.70
CA GLN A 176 -20.90 7.95 -6.22
C GLN A 176 -19.98 7.95 -5.00
N SER A 177 -18.85 8.66 -5.16
CA SER A 177 -17.81 8.98 -4.18
C SER A 177 -17.12 7.79 -3.48
N ASP A 178 -15.80 7.66 -3.69
CA ASP A 178 -14.89 6.85 -2.86
C ASP A 178 -14.73 7.53 -1.48
N VAL A 179 -15.83 7.50 -0.74
CA VAL A 179 -16.01 8.04 0.59
C VAL A 179 -15.93 6.87 1.56
N TYR A 180 -15.07 7.00 2.56
CA TYR A 180 -14.97 6.03 3.64
C TYR A 180 -15.55 6.60 4.92
N SER A 181 -16.48 5.86 5.54
CA SER A 181 -16.94 6.14 6.90
C SER A 181 -15.87 5.72 7.92
N PHE A 182 -16.01 6.10 9.19
CA PHE A 182 -15.05 5.72 10.24
C PHE A 182 -14.75 4.23 10.32
N ILE A 183 -15.70 3.36 9.96
CA ILE A 183 -15.61 1.89 10.10
C ILE A 183 -14.82 1.25 8.95
N GLU A 184 -14.82 1.86 7.76
CA GLU A 184 -14.28 1.19 6.58
C GLU A 184 -12.75 1.15 6.48
N PRO A 185 -11.99 2.17 6.94
CA PRO A 185 -10.55 2.05 7.11
C PRO A 185 -10.17 0.86 8.01
N TYR A 186 -10.94 0.60 9.07
CA TYR A 186 -10.72 -0.57 9.95
C TYR A 186 -10.87 -1.89 9.19
N CYS A 187 -11.85 -2.05 8.30
CA CYS A 187 -12.03 -3.31 7.58
C CYS A 187 -10.86 -3.66 6.62
N TYR A 188 -10.12 -2.67 6.12
CA TYR A 188 -8.97 -2.90 5.25
C TYR A 188 -7.64 -3.02 6.01
N LEU A 189 -7.56 -2.46 7.22
CA LEU A 189 -6.34 -2.46 8.05
C LEU A 189 -6.19 -3.71 8.94
N TYR A 190 -7.28 -4.44 9.23
CA TYR A 190 -7.31 -5.47 10.29
C TYR A 190 -7.57 -6.94 9.85
N PRO A 191 -6.99 -7.51 8.76
CA PRO A 191 -7.02 -8.97 8.57
C PRO A 191 -6.14 -9.78 9.56
N GLN A 192 -5.41 -9.15 10.49
CA GLN A 192 -4.34 -9.82 11.27
C GLN A 192 -4.32 -9.53 12.80
N MET A 193 -5.36 -8.97 13.40
CA MET A 193 -5.42 -8.79 14.87
C MET A 193 -6.77 -9.27 15.43
N ASP A 194 -6.72 -9.89 16.61
CA ASP A 194 -7.89 -10.36 17.36
C ASP A 194 -8.86 -9.22 17.65
N PHE A 195 -10.16 -9.54 17.56
CA PHE A 195 -11.29 -8.63 17.73
C PHE A 195 -11.24 -7.88 19.07
N PHE A 196 -11.34 -6.54 19.04
CA PHE A 196 -11.94 -5.78 20.14
C PHE A 196 -13.39 -5.50 19.79
N PHE A 197 -14.29 -6.32 20.34
CA PHE A 197 -15.69 -5.92 20.51
C PHE A 197 -15.74 -4.86 21.61
N PHE A 198 -16.40 -3.73 21.32
CA PHE A 198 -16.91 -2.85 22.36
C PHE A 198 -17.99 -3.64 23.11
N ASP A 199 -17.69 -4.06 24.35
CA ASP A 199 -18.70 -4.41 25.36
C ASP A 199 -19.20 -3.14 26.06
#